data_AF-A0A4R7K6E9-F1
#
_entry.id   AF-A0A4R7K6E9-F1
#
_cell.length_a   1.000
_cell.length_b   1.000
_cell.length_c   1.000
_cell.angle_alpha   90.00
_cell.angle_beta   90.00
_cell.angle_gamma   90.00
#
_symmetry.space_group_name_H-M   'P 1'
#
loop_
_entity.id
_entity.type
_entity.pdbx_description
1 polymer ?
#
loop_
_entity_poly.entity_id
_entity_poly.type
_entity_poly.pdbx_seq_one_letter_code
_entity_poly.pdbx_strand_id
1 'polypeptide(L)'
;MLVKHKLCTGKGRLIKISHPERDKDTKLDEMYLETLKLLGDSSDAELFLKRIKQDKPRYVRDQFSVIKNAAAKASEDIIKQALKYCIERSLYSATLLKDTLLFMLDKSESLKKDKQVKDNPIPQKYKEVKTQIRDAKEYTQAMGG
;
A
#
# COMPACT_ATOMS: atom_id res chain seq x y z
N MET A 1 -13.35 0.55 43.90
CA MET A 1 -13.97 -0.64 43.28
C MET A 1 -12.96 -1.79 43.37
N LEU A 2 -13.28 -2.86 44.08
CA LEU A 2 -12.37 -4.01 44.28
C LEU A 2 -12.49 -4.97 43.09
N VAL A 3 -11.42 -5.12 42.32
CA VAL A 3 -11.38 -6.01 41.14
C VAL A 3 -11.13 -7.44 41.61
N LYS A 4 -12.05 -8.36 41.29
CA LYS A 4 -11.92 -9.79 41.61
C LYS A 4 -11.23 -10.52 40.46
N HIS A 5 -10.06 -11.07 40.70
CA HIS A 5 -9.33 -11.90 39.73
C HIS A 5 -9.63 -13.39 39.95
N LYS A 6 -9.91 -14.13 38.88
CA LYS A 6 -10.12 -15.58 38.94
C LYS A 6 -8.77 -16.28 39.09
N LEU A 7 -8.50 -16.86 40.26
CA LEU A 7 -7.28 -17.63 40.52
C LEU A 7 -7.32 -18.95 39.74
N CYS A 8 -6.20 -19.31 39.12
CA CYS A 8 -6.07 -20.55 38.38
C CYS A 8 -5.85 -21.72 39.34
N THR A 9 -6.74 -22.71 39.31
CA THR A 9 -6.63 -23.92 40.14
C THR A 9 -5.84 -25.04 39.47
N GLY A 10 -5.40 -24.87 38.20
CA GLY A 10 -4.63 -25.87 37.45
C GLY A 10 -3.31 -25.33 36.89
N LYS A 11 -2.35 -26.21 36.61
CA LYS A 11 -1.07 -25.85 35.96
C LYS A 11 -1.24 -25.77 34.44
N GLY A 12 -0.61 -24.77 33.80
CA GLY A 12 -0.51 -24.65 32.35
C GLY A 12 -1.72 -24.04 31.61
N ARG A 13 -2.72 -23.48 32.31
CA ARG A 13 -3.86 -22.80 31.65
C ARG A 13 -3.74 -21.29 31.71
N LEU A 14 -3.94 -20.63 30.57
CA LEU A 14 -4.03 -19.17 30.48
C LEU A 14 -5.44 -18.71 30.86
N ILE A 15 -5.59 -18.08 32.03
CA ILE A 15 -6.84 -17.42 32.42
C ILE A 15 -6.83 -15.99 31.86
N LYS A 16 -7.57 -15.77 30.78
CA LYS A 16 -7.77 -14.44 30.21
C LYS A 16 -8.89 -13.73 30.95
N ILE A 17 -8.63 -12.50 31.41
CA ILE A 17 -9.65 -11.61 31.94
C ILE A 17 -10.26 -10.86 30.75
N SER A 18 -11.51 -11.19 30.41
CA SER A 18 -12.28 -10.40 29.45
C SER A 18 -12.82 -9.18 30.17
N HIS A 19 -12.45 -7.98 29.70
CA HIS A 19 -12.97 -6.72 30.24
C HIS A 19 -14.08 -6.25 29.31
N PRO A 20 -15.36 -6.41 29.67
CA PRO A 20 -16.49 -5.99 28.82
C PRO A 20 -16.52 -4.47 28.61
N GLU A 21 -15.97 -3.69 29.53
CA GLU A 21 -15.78 -2.24 29.38
C GLU A 21 -14.85 -1.86 28.22
N ARG A 22 -14.12 -2.84 27.67
CA ARG A 22 -13.16 -2.69 26.59
C ARG A 22 -13.67 -3.46 25.36
N ASP A 23 -14.91 -3.17 24.95
CA ASP A 23 -15.48 -3.66 23.70
C ASP A 23 -14.57 -3.29 22.54
N LYS A 24 -13.89 -4.30 21.99
CA LYS A 24 -12.90 -4.12 20.94
C LYS A 24 -13.55 -3.97 19.56
N ASP A 25 -14.76 -4.49 19.42
CA ASP A 25 -15.49 -4.56 18.16
C ASP A 25 -16.13 -3.22 17.80
N THR A 26 -16.73 -2.52 18.76
CA THR A 26 -17.28 -1.16 18.56
C THR A 26 -16.22 -0.19 18.02
N LYS A 27 -15.04 -0.18 18.66
CA LYS A 27 -13.91 0.64 18.22
C LYS A 27 -13.36 0.23 16.85
N LEU A 28 -13.55 -1.02 16.42
CA LEU A 28 -13.12 -1.48 15.10
C LEU A 28 -14.10 -1.02 14.02
N ASP A 29 -15.39 -1.07 14.30
CA ASP A 29 -16.45 -0.64 13.38
C ASP A 29 -16.44 0.88 13.18
N GLU A 30 -16.23 1.66 14.26
CA GLU A 30 -15.95 3.10 14.15
C GLU A 30 -14.75 3.37 13.24
N MET A 31 -13.69 2.59 13.42
CA MET A 31 -12.47 2.76 12.64
C MET A 31 -12.67 2.37 11.17
N TYR A 32 -13.52 1.38 10.88
CA TYR A 32 -13.94 1.03 9.53
C TYR A 32 -14.69 2.17 8.86
N LEU A 33 -15.70 2.74 9.54
CA LEU A 33 -16.51 3.85 9.01
C LEU A 33 -15.66 5.09 8.74
N GLU A 34 -14.76 5.44 9.65
CA GLU A 34 -13.82 6.55 9.46
C GLU A 34 -12.87 6.32 8.28
N THR A 35 -12.36 5.09 8.10
CA THR A 35 -11.51 4.76 6.95
C THR A 35 -12.32 4.83 5.65
N LEU A 36 -13.56 4.35 5.66
CA LEU A 36 -14.43 4.39 4.48
C LEU A 36 -14.68 5.83 4.01
N LYS A 37 -14.98 6.73 4.95
CA LYS A 37 -15.15 8.16 4.68
C LYS A 37 -13.90 8.79 4.07
N LEU A 38 -12.72 8.47 4.60
CA LEU A 38 -11.44 8.95 4.05
C LEU A 38 -11.15 8.42 2.64
N LEU A 39 -11.74 7.28 2.27
CA LEU A 39 -11.62 6.70 0.95
C LEU A 39 -12.71 7.19 -0.03
N GLY A 40 -13.56 8.13 0.40
CA GLY A 40 -14.60 8.74 -0.43
C GLY A 40 -15.90 7.93 -0.51
N ASP A 41 -16.19 7.08 0.49
CA ASP A 41 -17.45 6.31 0.63
C ASP A 41 -17.90 5.59 -0.65
N SER A 42 -16.94 5.10 -1.45
CA SER A 42 -17.20 4.38 -2.70
C SER A 42 -17.45 2.89 -2.45
N SER A 43 -18.21 2.24 -3.34
CA SER A 43 -18.38 0.78 -3.38
C SER A 43 -17.03 0.05 -3.43
N ASP A 44 -16.07 0.64 -4.13
CA ASP A 44 -14.70 0.12 -4.27
C ASP A 44 -13.96 0.14 -2.94
N ALA A 45 -14.13 1.22 -2.16
CA ALA A 45 -13.56 1.35 -0.83
C ALA A 45 -14.15 0.31 0.14
N GLU A 46 -15.47 0.10 0.10
CA GLU A 46 -16.10 -0.96 0.89
C GLU A 46 -15.56 -2.33 0.54
N LEU A 47 -15.50 -2.66 -0.75
CA LEU A 47 -15.00 -3.95 -1.22
C LEU A 47 -13.57 -4.18 -0.74
N PHE A 48 -12.71 -3.17 -0.88
CA PHE A 48 -11.32 -3.23 -0.46
C PHE A 48 -11.17 -3.45 1.05
N LEU A 49 -11.89 -2.69 1.87
CA LEU A 49 -11.82 -2.81 3.34
C LEU A 49 -12.42 -4.13 3.84
N LYS A 50 -13.53 -4.59 3.24
CA LYS A 50 -14.13 -5.91 3.54
C LYS A 50 -13.14 -7.02 3.22
N ARG A 51 -12.43 -6.93 2.09
CA ARG A 51 -11.45 -7.94 1.70
C ARG A 51 -10.24 -7.98 2.63
N ILE A 52 -9.74 -6.83 3.07
CA ILE A 52 -8.69 -6.77 4.11
C ILE A 52 -9.16 -7.40 5.43
N LYS A 53 -10.42 -7.17 5.83
CA LYS A 53 -10.99 -7.78 7.05
C LYS A 53 -11.04 -9.31 6.95
N GLN A 54 -11.33 -9.84 5.77
CA GLN A 54 -11.36 -11.28 5.49
C GLN A 54 -9.96 -11.90 5.44
N ASP A 55 -9.03 -11.27 4.70
CA ASP A 55 -7.70 -11.84 4.46
C ASP A 55 -6.78 -11.71 5.67
N LYS A 56 -6.92 -10.62 6.45
CA LYS A 56 -6.02 -10.28 7.57
C LYS A 56 -6.79 -9.94 8.86
N PRO A 57 -7.66 -10.83 9.39
CA PRO A 57 -8.53 -10.54 10.53
C PRO A 57 -7.77 -10.15 11.80
N ARG A 58 -6.58 -10.73 12.01
CA ARG A 58 -5.72 -10.41 13.17
C ARG A 58 -5.13 -8.99 13.11
N TYR A 59 -4.93 -8.45 11.91
CA TYR A 59 -4.18 -7.20 11.69
C TYR A 59 -5.05 -6.06 11.14
N VAL A 60 -6.37 -6.22 11.09
CA VAL A 60 -7.30 -5.23 10.53
C VAL A 60 -7.09 -3.84 11.13
N ARG A 61 -6.83 -3.79 12.44
CA ARG A 61 -6.62 -2.51 13.13
C ARG A 61 -5.41 -1.76 12.60
N ASP A 62 -4.28 -2.46 12.45
CA ASP A 62 -3.04 -1.86 11.96
C ASP A 62 -3.18 -1.50 10.47
N GLN A 63 -3.83 -2.37 9.69
CA GLN A 63 -4.09 -2.13 8.27
C GLN A 63 -4.92 -0.85 8.07
N PHE A 64 -6.04 -0.69 8.78
CA PHE A 64 -6.88 0.50 8.68
C PHE A 64 -6.13 1.76 9.17
N SER A 65 -5.34 1.66 10.24
CA SER A 65 -4.52 2.79 10.71
C SER A 65 -3.53 3.28 9.64
N VAL A 66 -2.85 2.36 8.96
CA VAL A 66 -1.93 2.70 7.85
C VAL A 66 -2.69 3.32 6.69
N ILE A 67 -3.87 2.79 6.32
CA ILE A 67 -4.71 3.33 5.25
C ILE A 67 -5.12 4.76 5.56
N LYS A 68 -5.61 5.04 6.78
CA LYS A 68 -6.01 6.40 7.19
C LYS A 68 -4.86 7.38 7.05
N ASN A 69 -3.68 7.01 7.54
CA ASN A 69 -2.49 7.88 7.48
C ASN A 69 -2.01 8.12 6.05
N ALA A 70 -2.19 7.16 5.15
CA ALA A 70 -1.83 7.30 3.74
C ALA A 70 -2.87 8.15 2.98
N ALA A 71 -4.16 7.88 3.19
CA ALA A 71 -5.26 8.60 2.57
C ALA A 71 -5.30 10.08 3.00
N ALA A 72 -5.00 10.39 4.26
CA ALA A 72 -4.96 11.77 4.76
C ALA A 72 -3.95 12.69 4.03
N LYS A 73 -2.98 12.13 3.30
CA LYS A 73 -1.97 12.88 2.55
C LYS A 73 -2.27 13.02 1.05
N ALA A 74 -3.26 12.29 0.55
CA ALA A 74 -3.59 12.22 -0.86
C ALA A 74 -4.89 12.97 -1.16
N SER A 75 -5.04 13.44 -2.41
CA SER A 75 -6.32 13.98 -2.87
C SER A 75 -7.30 12.85 -3.17
N GLU A 76 -8.59 13.16 -3.10
CA GLU A 76 -9.67 12.19 -3.31
C GLU A 76 -9.58 11.50 -4.69
N ASP A 77 -9.18 12.23 -5.73
CA ASP A 77 -8.98 11.68 -7.09
C ASP A 77 -7.86 10.63 -7.14
N ILE A 78 -6.74 10.89 -6.45
CA ILE A 78 -5.61 9.96 -6.39
C ILE A 78 -6.03 8.71 -5.59
N ILE A 79 -6.80 8.89 -4.53
CA ILE A 79 -7.31 7.76 -3.73
C ILE A 79 -8.23 6.86 -4.57
N LYS A 80 -9.16 7.44 -5.33
CA LYS A 80 -10.03 6.68 -6.24
C LYS A 80 -9.24 5.89 -7.29
N GLN A 81 -8.24 6.52 -7.91
CA GLN A 81 -7.38 5.83 -8.87
C GLN A 81 -6.56 4.70 -8.23
N ALA A 82 -5.99 4.94 -7.04
CA ALA A 82 -5.21 3.95 -6.32
C ALA A 82 -6.06 2.75 -5.89
N LEU A 83 -7.29 3.01 -5.42
CA LEU A 83 -8.24 1.94 -5.06
C LEU A 83 -8.60 1.08 -6.26
N LYS A 84 -8.96 1.71 -7.39
CA LYS A 84 -9.28 0.98 -8.62
C LYS A 84 -8.11 0.10 -9.06
N TYR A 85 -6.90 0.65 -9.05
CA TYR A 85 -5.68 -0.10 -9.38
C TYR A 85 -5.45 -1.29 -8.44
N CYS A 86 -5.67 -1.10 -7.13
CA CYS A 86 -5.51 -2.17 -6.15
C CYS A 86 -6.57 -3.27 -6.35
N ILE A 87 -7.81 -2.93 -6.67
CA ILE A 87 -8.90 -3.90 -6.90
C ILE A 87 -8.64 -4.70 -8.17
N GLU A 88 -8.32 -4.03 -9.28
CA GLU A 88 -8.02 -4.68 -10.57
C GLU A 88 -6.88 -5.72 -10.46
N ARG A 89 -5.91 -5.46 -9.58
CA ARG A 89 -4.76 -6.33 -9.33
C ARG A 89 -4.91 -7.22 -8.09
N SER A 90 -6.06 -7.18 -7.41
CA SER A 90 -6.32 -7.94 -6.18
C SER A 90 -5.28 -7.71 -5.07
N LEU A 91 -4.81 -6.46 -4.92
CA LEU A 91 -3.77 -6.05 -3.97
C LEU A 91 -4.38 -5.60 -2.63
N TYR A 92 -4.92 -6.54 -1.86
CA TYR A 92 -5.63 -6.25 -0.60
C TYR A 92 -4.67 -6.09 0.61
N SER A 93 -3.90 -5.00 0.62
CA SER A 93 -3.02 -4.64 1.74
C SER A 93 -2.89 -3.14 1.90
N ALA A 94 -2.87 -2.65 3.13
CA ALA A 94 -2.63 -1.26 3.47
C ALA A 94 -1.26 -0.75 2.98
N THR A 95 -0.23 -1.62 3.05
CA THR A 95 1.11 -1.31 2.53
C THR A 95 1.08 -1.08 1.03
N LEU A 96 0.43 -1.96 0.29
CA LEU A 96 0.30 -1.85 -1.17
C LEU A 96 -0.49 -0.59 -1.55
N LEU A 97 -1.60 -0.31 -0.86
CA LEU A 97 -2.34 0.92 -1.08
C LEU A 97 -1.46 2.15 -0.84
N LYS A 98 -0.72 2.18 0.28
CA LYS A 98 0.22 3.26 0.58
C LYS A 98 1.26 3.42 -0.53
N ASP A 99 1.86 2.34 -1.00
CA ASP A 99 2.89 2.38 -2.05
C ASP A 99 2.30 2.88 -3.38
N THR A 100 1.08 2.45 -3.73
CA THR A 100 0.38 2.95 -4.93
C THR A 100 0.03 4.42 -4.83
N LEU A 101 -0.39 4.89 -3.65
CA LEU A 101 -0.68 6.31 -3.41
C LEU A 101 0.60 7.16 -3.55
N LEU A 102 1.71 6.71 -2.99
CA LEU A 102 3.01 7.38 -3.13
C LEU A 102 3.43 7.46 -4.60
N PHE A 103 3.34 6.33 -5.32
CA PHE A 103 3.66 6.29 -6.75
C PHE A 103 2.79 7.25 -7.58
N MET A 104 1.48 7.32 -7.29
CA MET A 104 0.58 8.23 -8.01
C MET A 104 0.84 9.69 -7.67
N LEU A 105 1.19 9.99 -6.42
CA LEU A 105 1.58 11.34 -6.00
C LEU A 105 2.85 11.78 -6.72
N ASP A 106 3.90 10.95 -6.71
CA ASP A 106 5.17 11.22 -7.39
C ASP A 106 4.99 11.37 -8.92
N LYS A 107 4.11 10.56 -9.51
CA LYS A 107 3.74 10.66 -10.93
C LYS A 107 3.03 11.98 -11.22
N SER A 108 2.12 12.40 -10.34
CA SER A 108 1.42 13.69 -10.48
C SER A 108 2.37 14.89 -10.37
N GLU A 109 3.43 14.79 -9.56
CA GLU A 109 4.48 15.80 -9.46
C GLU A 109 5.43 15.78 -10.66
N SER A 110 5.80 14.60 -11.15
CA SER A 110 6.65 14.43 -12.33
C SER A 110 5.97 14.99 -13.59
N LEU A 111 4.66 14.77 -13.79
CA LEU A 111 3.90 15.38 -14.88
C LEU A 111 3.84 16.91 -14.81
N LYS A 112 3.94 17.49 -13.59
CA LYS A 112 4.08 18.95 -13.43
C LYS A 112 5.50 19.43 -13.75
N LYS A 113 6.52 18.60 -13.54
CA LYS A 113 7.93 18.88 -13.85
C LYS A 113 8.30 18.63 -15.32
N ASP A 114 7.58 17.77 -16.04
CA ASP A 114 7.80 17.45 -17.46
C ASP A 114 7.59 18.65 -18.42
N LYS A 115 7.04 19.77 -17.92
CA LYS A 115 7.08 21.05 -18.65
C LYS A 115 8.47 21.69 -18.69
N GLN A 116 9.46 21.11 -18.04
CA GLN A 116 10.87 21.49 -18.16
C GLN A 116 11.71 20.25 -18.47
N VAL A 117 11.55 19.70 -19.68
CA VAL A 117 12.60 18.90 -20.30
C VAL A 117 13.82 19.82 -20.44
N LYS A 118 14.73 19.78 -19.48
CA LYS A 118 16.07 20.28 -19.69
C LYS A 118 16.73 19.26 -20.59
N ASP A 119 16.81 19.57 -21.88
CA ASP A 119 17.80 18.96 -22.76
C ASP A 119 19.14 19.10 -22.03
N ASN A 120 19.68 17.99 -21.52
CA ASN A 120 21.07 17.91 -21.14
C ASN A 120 21.80 17.46 -22.41
N PRO A 121 22.20 18.37 -23.30
CA PRO A 121 22.89 17.98 -24.52
C PRO A 121 24.15 17.21 -24.14
N ILE A 122 24.33 16.07 -24.78
CA ILE A 122 25.55 15.26 -24.67
C ILE A 122 26.74 16.21 -24.90
N PRO A 123 27.72 16.27 -23.97
CA PRO A 123 28.88 17.13 -24.14
C PRO A 123 29.54 16.84 -25.48
N GLN A 124 29.95 17.90 -26.19
CA GLN A 124 30.42 17.83 -27.57
C GLN A 124 31.54 16.79 -27.78
N LYS A 125 32.37 16.57 -26.76
CA LYS A 125 33.43 15.54 -26.70
C LYS A 125 32.95 14.11 -26.97
N TYR A 126 31.69 13.80 -26.70
CA TYR A 126 31.14 12.44 -26.81
C TYR A 126 30.23 12.26 -28.04
N LYS A 127 30.01 13.30 -28.85
CA LYS A 127 29.16 13.21 -30.05
C LYS A 127 29.80 12.44 -31.20
N GLU A 128 31.14 12.37 -31.24
CA GLU A 128 31.91 11.80 -32.34
C GLU A 128 32.50 10.42 -32.03
N VAL A 129 32.14 9.81 -30.90
CA VAL A 129 32.63 8.47 -30.53
C VAL A 129 32.02 7.42 -31.47
N LYS A 130 32.78 7.04 -32.50
CA LYS A 130 32.45 5.91 -33.36
C LYS A 130 32.88 4.63 -32.67
N THR A 131 31.92 3.95 -32.05
CA THR A 131 32.14 2.60 -31.52
C THR A 131 32.23 1.61 -32.67
N GLN A 132 33.15 0.64 -32.59
CA GLN A 132 33.14 -0.50 -33.49
C GLN A 132 31.92 -1.36 -33.18
N ILE A 133 30.99 -1.44 -34.13
CA ILE A 133 29.82 -2.32 -34.04
C ILE A 133 30.26 -3.66 -34.62
N ARG A 134 30.45 -4.68 -33.77
CA ARG A 134 30.71 -6.04 -34.24
C ARG A 134 29.46 -6.63 -34.86
N ASP A 135 29.64 -7.44 -35.89
CA ASP A 135 28.54 -8.17 -36.51
C ASP A 135 27.97 -9.19 -35.51
N ALA A 136 26.65 -9.21 -35.36
CA ALA A 136 25.97 -10.06 -34.38
C ALA A 136 26.24 -11.57 -34.59
N LYS A 137 26.69 -11.95 -35.80
CA LYS A 137 27.01 -13.33 -36.17
C LYS A 137 28.19 -13.90 -35.38
N GLU A 138 29.14 -13.09 -34.92
CA GLU A 138 30.26 -13.54 -34.07
C GLU A 138 29.77 -14.19 -32.76
N TYR A 139 28.71 -13.64 -32.16
CA TYR A 139 28.13 -14.18 -30.92
C TYR A 139 27.38 -15.50 -31.15
N THR A 140 26.76 -15.66 -32.33
CA THR A 140 26.06 -16.91 -32.68
C THR A 140 27.03 -18.07 -32.93
N GLN A 141 28.23 -17.78 -33.44
CA GLN A 141 29.27 -18.80 -33.65
C GLN A 141 29.93 -19.24 -32.35
N ALA A 142 30.06 -18.34 -31.37
CA ALA A 142 30.68 -18.65 -30.08
C ALA A 142 29.79 -19.50 -29.14
N MET A 143 28.47 -19.54 -29.36
CA MET A 143 27.52 -20.33 -28.53
C MET A 143 27.09 -21.67 -29.14
N GLY A 144 27.53 -21.99 -30.36
CA GLY A 144 27.01 -23.14 -31.13
C GLY A 144 28.08 -24.15 -31.56
N GLY A 145 28.97 -24.54 -30.65
CA GLY A 145 29.89 -25.68 -30.80
C GLY A 145 29.45 -26.86 -29.97
#